data_AF-A0A227JDV7-F1
#
_entry.id   AF-A0A227JDV7-F1
#
_cell.length_a   1.000
_cell.length_b   1.000
_cell.length_c   1.000
_cell.angle_alpha   90.00
_cell.angle_beta   90.00
_cell.angle_gamma   90.00
#
_symmetry.space_group_name_H-M   'P 1'
#
loop_
_entity.id
_entity.type
_entity.pdbx_description
1 polymer ?
#
loop_
_entity_poly.entity_id
_entity_poly.type
_entity_poly.pdbx_seq_one_letter_code
_entity_poly.pdbx_strand_id
1 'polypeptide(L)'
;MNKKHCSLLTISILFACNAHSAGFQVAEHSASGLGRAFSGEGAVADNASVLARNPAAMTLFKEAQFSGALSIVDPEVNVYDTLHKEQSDDVAPLQVVPAGYYISPINDNWAWGIGMFTTYGVATDYPDDISAGDMAGDTSLLSVNINPNIAYRINEKFSVGGGINLVYAEAELTRHKGALAPLFGSGSSKSDNLIGMEGETFAWGWNVGALF
;
A
#
# COMPACT_ATOMS: atom_id res chain seq x y z
N MET A 1 -12.11 -44.69 3.70
CA MET A 1 -12.19 -43.22 3.46
C MET A 1 -10.95 -42.77 2.72
N ASN A 2 -11.14 -42.07 1.60
CA ASN A 2 -10.13 -41.86 0.57
C ASN A 2 -9.13 -40.77 1.01
N LYS A 3 -7.85 -41.12 1.25
CA LYS A 3 -6.81 -40.21 1.79
C LYS A 3 -6.66 -38.89 1.01
N LYS A 4 -7.03 -38.89 -0.28
CA LYS A 4 -7.04 -37.71 -1.16
C LYS A 4 -8.03 -36.62 -0.73
N HIS A 5 -9.17 -36.98 -0.12
CA HIS A 5 -10.16 -36.01 0.34
C HIS A 5 -9.75 -35.34 1.65
N CYS A 6 -9.00 -36.04 2.51
CA CYS A 6 -8.43 -35.43 3.71
C CYS A 6 -7.37 -34.38 3.37
N SER A 7 -6.47 -34.63 2.42
CA SER A 7 -5.43 -33.65 2.06
C SER A 7 -5.98 -32.36 1.44
N LEU A 8 -7.04 -32.43 0.60
CA LEU A 8 -7.69 -31.22 0.08
C LEU A 8 -8.35 -30.40 1.19
N LEU A 9 -9.02 -31.07 2.13
CA LEU A 9 -9.68 -30.40 3.25
C LEU A 9 -8.67 -29.70 4.16
N THR A 10 -7.50 -30.33 4.40
CA THR A 10 -6.42 -29.73 5.21
C THR A 10 -5.81 -28.50 4.55
N ILE A 11 -5.64 -28.49 3.22
CA ILE A 11 -5.15 -27.31 2.47
C ILE A 11 -6.16 -26.18 2.55
N SER A 12 -7.46 -26.45 2.35
CA SER A 12 -8.50 -25.42 2.42
C SER A 12 -8.61 -24.75 3.80
N ILE A 13 -8.39 -25.51 4.89
CA ILE A 13 -8.42 -24.99 6.26
C ILE A 13 -7.20 -24.08 6.55
N LEU A 14 -6.04 -24.39 5.98
CA LEU A 14 -4.83 -23.54 6.09
C LEU A 14 -4.99 -22.16 5.43
N PHE A 15 -5.87 -22.02 4.43
CA PHE A 15 -6.16 -20.74 3.77
C PHE A 15 -7.32 -19.94 4.39
N ALA A 16 -8.11 -20.55 5.29
CA ALA A 16 -9.38 -19.98 5.76
C ALA A 16 -9.23 -18.91 6.87
N CYS A 17 -8.02 -18.62 7.34
CA CYS A 17 -7.78 -17.68 8.44
C CYS A 17 -6.86 -16.54 8.00
N ASN A 18 -7.32 -15.72 7.05
CA ASN A 18 -6.69 -14.44 6.75
C ASN A 18 -7.63 -13.33 7.22
N ALA A 19 -7.30 -12.70 8.34
CA ALA A 19 -7.92 -11.43 8.71
C ALA A 19 -7.36 -10.36 7.75
N HIS A 20 -8.21 -9.78 6.91
CA HIS A 20 -7.81 -8.70 6.01
C HIS A 20 -7.96 -7.37 6.74
N SER A 21 -6.86 -6.80 7.22
CA SER A 21 -6.80 -5.38 7.58
C SER A 21 -5.89 -4.66 6.60
N ALA A 22 -6.40 -3.65 5.91
CA ALA A 22 -5.59 -2.83 5.02
C ALA A 22 -4.51 -2.04 5.79
N GLY A 23 -4.81 -1.60 7.02
CA GLY A 23 -3.86 -0.79 7.81
C GLY A 23 -3.47 0.46 7.03
N PHE A 24 -2.18 0.60 6.74
CA PHE A 24 -1.60 1.68 5.92
C PHE A 24 -1.31 1.23 4.47
N GLN A 25 -1.92 0.15 3.99
CA GLN A 25 -1.80 -0.30 2.60
C GLN A 25 -2.58 0.63 1.67
N VAL A 26 -1.95 1.02 0.58
CA VAL A 26 -2.53 1.89 -0.46
C VAL A 26 -2.83 1.05 -1.69
N ALA A 27 -4.09 1.05 -2.12
CA ALA A 27 -4.55 0.34 -3.32
C ALA A 27 -4.70 1.27 -4.53
N GLU A 28 -4.72 2.59 -4.31
CA GLU A 28 -5.15 3.65 -5.23
C GLU A 28 -4.12 3.99 -6.32
N HIS A 29 -3.56 2.98 -6.96
CA HIS A 29 -2.51 3.13 -7.98
C HIS A 29 -3.01 2.87 -9.41
N SER A 30 -4.32 2.66 -9.63
CA SER A 30 -4.95 2.50 -10.94
C SER A 30 -6.37 3.08 -10.97
N ALA A 31 -6.67 3.96 -11.93
CA ALA A 31 -8.01 4.55 -12.08
C ALA A 31 -9.06 3.52 -12.55
N SER A 32 -8.69 2.63 -13.47
CA SER A 32 -9.58 1.53 -13.89
C SER A 32 -9.80 0.53 -12.77
N GLY A 33 -8.75 0.27 -11.97
CA GLY A 33 -8.85 -0.58 -10.79
C GLY A 33 -9.79 0.05 -9.76
N LEU A 34 -9.62 1.34 -9.47
CA LEU A 34 -10.49 2.09 -8.56
C LEU A 34 -11.97 2.00 -8.98
N GLY A 35 -12.26 2.16 -10.27
CA GLY A 35 -13.62 2.03 -10.82
C GLY A 35 -14.24 0.63 -10.69
N ARG A 36 -13.42 -0.40 -10.48
CA ARG A 36 -13.85 -1.80 -10.22
C ARG A 36 -13.66 -2.21 -8.76
N ALA A 37 -13.39 -1.26 -7.85
CA ALA A 37 -12.99 -1.55 -6.48
C ALA A 37 -11.85 -2.57 -6.38
N PHE A 38 -10.88 -2.47 -7.30
CA PHE A 38 -9.73 -3.36 -7.47
C PHE A 38 -10.07 -4.85 -7.61
N SER A 39 -11.27 -5.16 -8.10
CA SER A 39 -11.67 -6.51 -8.44
C SER A 39 -11.02 -6.97 -9.74
N GLY A 40 -10.40 -8.16 -9.70
CA GLY A 40 -9.81 -8.78 -10.89
C GLY A 40 -8.48 -8.20 -11.35
N GLU A 41 -7.83 -7.33 -10.57
CA GLU A 41 -6.59 -6.62 -10.98
C GLU A 41 -5.42 -7.52 -11.35
N GLY A 42 -5.42 -8.79 -10.93
CA GLY A 42 -4.41 -9.77 -11.32
C GLY A 42 -4.69 -10.50 -12.64
N ALA A 43 -5.87 -10.31 -13.23
CA ALA A 43 -6.32 -11.02 -14.44
C ALA A 43 -6.86 -10.09 -15.53
N VAL A 44 -7.28 -8.88 -15.17
CA VAL A 44 -7.80 -7.88 -16.09
C VAL A 44 -6.65 -7.00 -16.59
N ALA A 45 -6.20 -7.27 -17.83
CA ALA A 45 -5.09 -6.58 -18.47
C ALA A 45 -5.56 -5.49 -19.47
N ASP A 46 -6.49 -4.64 -19.04
CA ASP A 46 -7.03 -3.56 -19.90
C ASP A 46 -6.01 -2.43 -20.12
N ASN A 47 -5.01 -2.29 -19.24
CA ASN A 47 -3.94 -1.31 -19.33
C ASN A 47 -2.69 -1.73 -18.54
N ALA A 48 -1.61 -0.94 -18.64
CA ALA A 48 -0.31 -1.33 -18.11
C ALA A 48 -0.23 -1.43 -16.58
N SER A 49 -1.22 -0.92 -15.82
CA SER A 49 -1.20 -1.03 -14.36
C SER A 49 -1.27 -2.49 -13.86
N VAL A 50 -1.71 -3.43 -14.69
CA VAL A 50 -1.81 -4.86 -14.35
C VAL A 50 -0.46 -5.44 -13.89
N LEU A 51 0.68 -4.90 -14.37
CA LEU A 51 2.00 -5.39 -13.99
C LEU A 51 2.27 -5.25 -12.48
N ALA A 52 1.70 -4.22 -11.84
CA ALA A 52 1.85 -3.97 -10.41
C ALA A 52 1.18 -5.06 -9.56
N ARG A 53 0.15 -5.71 -10.10
CA ARG A 53 -0.60 -6.76 -9.41
C ARG A 53 -0.21 -8.16 -9.86
N ASN A 54 -0.02 -8.36 -11.16
CA ASN A 54 0.39 -9.65 -11.73
C ASN A 54 1.31 -9.45 -12.95
N PRO A 55 2.62 -9.67 -12.81
CA PRO A 55 3.54 -9.55 -13.95
C PRO A 55 3.24 -10.56 -15.07
N ALA A 56 2.66 -11.73 -14.79
CA ALA A 56 2.35 -12.71 -15.86
C ALA A 56 1.35 -12.15 -16.90
N ALA A 57 0.45 -11.28 -16.46
CA ALA A 57 -0.55 -10.66 -17.32
C ALA A 57 0.06 -9.70 -18.36
N MET A 58 1.33 -9.29 -18.20
CA MET A 58 2.05 -8.51 -19.22
C MET A 58 2.14 -9.26 -20.56
N THR A 59 2.07 -10.59 -20.55
CA THR A 59 2.08 -11.38 -21.79
C THR A 59 0.81 -11.18 -22.63
N LEU A 60 -0.26 -10.57 -22.09
CA LEU A 60 -1.49 -10.30 -22.86
C LEU A 60 -1.34 -9.11 -23.82
N PHE A 61 -0.32 -8.27 -23.64
CA PHE A 61 -0.08 -7.08 -24.47
C PHE A 61 0.62 -7.45 -25.78
N LYS A 62 0.12 -6.92 -26.89
CA LYS A 62 0.69 -7.12 -28.24
C LYS A 62 1.56 -5.96 -28.71
N GLU A 63 1.45 -4.81 -28.05
CA GLU A 63 2.16 -3.58 -28.37
C GLU A 63 2.66 -2.91 -27.10
N ALA A 64 3.61 -1.99 -27.24
CA ALA A 64 4.06 -1.20 -26.10
C ALA A 64 2.93 -0.28 -25.61
N GLN A 65 2.71 -0.26 -24.30
CA GLN A 65 1.69 0.57 -23.68
C GLN A 65 2.24 1.33 -22.49
N PHE A 66 1.76 2.56 -22.35
CA PHE A 66 1.99 3.42 -21.21
C PHE A 66 0.67 3.70 -20.50
N SER A 67 0.69 3.76 -19.17
CA SER A 67 -0.48 4.13 -18.37
C SER A 67 -0.05 4.97 -17.18
N GLY A 68 -0.87 5.96 -16.84
CA GLY A 68 -0.67 6.79 -15.66
C GLY A 68 -1.96 6.94 -14.89
N ALA A 69 -1.85 7.12 -13.58
CA ALA A 69 -2.97 7.41 -12.70
C ALA A 69 -2.58 8.48 -11.69
N LEU A 70 -3.56 9.27 -11.28
CA LEU A 70 -3.46 10.21 -10.19
C LEU A 70 -4.73 10.04 -9.35
N SER A 71 -4.57 9.54 -8.13
CA SER A 71 -5.68 9.34 -7.20
C SER A 71 -5.64 10.42 -6.12
N ILE A 72 -6.79 10.96 -5.78
CA ILE A 72 -6.96 11.87 -4.64
C ILE A 72 -7.68 11.06 -3.57
N VAL A 73 -7.05 10.92 -2.40
CA VAL A 73 -7.60 10.22 -1.24
C VAL A 73 -7.94 11.28 -0.21
N ASP A 74 -9.23 11.46 0.05
CA ASP A 74 -9.78 12.46 0.96
C ASP A 74 -10.53 11.74 2.08
N PRO A 75 -9.81 11.22 3.10
CA PRO A 75 -10.41 10.49 4.20
C PRO A 75 -10.98 11.46 5.23
N GLU A 76 -12.11 11.12 5.84
CA GLU A 76 -12.66 11.86 6.99
C GLU A 76 -12.53 10.98 8.23
N VAL A 77 -11.65 11.36 9.16
CA VAL A 77 -11.41 10.61 10.41
C VAL A 77 -11.63 11.51 11.61
N ASN A 78 -12.75 11.29 12.30
CA ASN A 78 -13.08 12.02 13.52
C ASN A 78 -12.86 11.12 14.74
N VAL A 79 -12.17 11.64 15.75
CA VAL A 79 -11.79 10.90 16.97
C VAL A 79 -12.34 11.61 18.20
N TYR A 80 -12.98 10.84 19.08
CA TYR A 80 -13.50 11.35 20.36
C TYR A 80 -12.83 10.62 21.52
N ASP A 81 -12.06 11.36 22.32
CA ASP A 81 -11.47 10.88 23.56
C ASP A 81 -12.51 10.92 24.69
N THR A 82 -13.02 9.76 25.06
CA THR A 82 -14.00 9.64 26.16
C THR A 82 -13.45 9.96 27.54
N LEU A 83 -12.14 9.77 27.77
CA LEU A 83 -11.51 10.02 29.06
C LEU A 83 -11.35 11.51 29.31
N HIS A 84 -10.87 12.24 28.29
CA HIS A 84 -10.62 13.68 28.37
C HIS A 84 -11.79 14.54 27.86
N LYS A 85 -12.82 13.92 27.26
CA LYS A 85 -13.97 14.57 26.61
C LYS A 85 -13.52 15.57 25.56
N GLU A 86 -12.55 15.15 24.76
CA GLU A 86 -11.90 15.96 23.73
C GLU A 86 -12.22 15.36 22.36
N GLN A 87 -12.36 16.20 21.35
CA GLN A 87 -12.69 15.81 19.99
C GLN A 87 -11.61 16.33 19.05
N SER A 88 -11.15 15.47 18.15
CA SER A 88 -10.26 15.82 17.05
C SER A 88 -10.96 15.44 15.76
N ASP A 89 -11.31 16.45 14.99
CA ASP A 89 -11.99 16.26 13.71
C ASP A 89 -10.95 16.22 12.59
N ASP A 90 -11.24 15.38 11.60
CA ASP A 90 -10.48 15.27 10.35
C ASP A 90 -8.97 15.11 10.52
N VAL A 91 -8.56 14.12 11.33
CA VAL A 91 -7.14 13.89 11.68
C VAL A 91 -6.35 13.20 10.56
N ALA A 92 -6.94 12.99 9.38
CA ALA A 92 -6.33 12.30 8.26
C ALA A 92 -6.33 13.24 7.04
N PRO A 93 -5.21 13.91 6.74
CA PRO A 93 -5.19 14.91 5.68
C PRO A 93 -5.36 14.29 4.28
N LEU A 94 -5.88 15.09 3.35
CA LEU A 94 -5.97 14.74 1.93
C LEU A 94 -4.60 14.38 1.35
N GLN A 95 -4.54 13.28 0.60
CA GLN A 95 -3.34 12.78 -0.05
C GLN A 95 -3.51 12.64 -1.56
N VAL A 96 -2.40 12.81 -2.27
CA VAL A 96 -2.32 12.61 -3.72
C VAL A 96 -1.39 11.46 -4.02
N VAL A 97 -1.90 10.44 -4.72
CA VAL A 97 -1.19 9.21 -5.03
C VAL A 97 -0.96 9.09 -6.54
N PRO A 98 0.25 9.40 -7.04
CA PRO A 98 0.57 9.21 -8.44
C PRO A 98 1.00 7.76 -8.72
N ALA A 99 0.75 7.31 -9.95
CA ALA A 99 1.29 6.05 -10.46
C ALA A 99 1.57 6.12 -11.96
N GLY A 100 2.57 5.37 -12.41
CA GLY A 100 2.97 5.27 -13.80
C GLY A 100 3.45 3.87 -14.16
N TYR A 101 3.14 3.42 -15.37
CA TYR A 101 3.41 2.06 -15.83
C TYR A 101 3.78 2.05 -17.30
N TYR A 102 4.69 1.15 -17.65
CA TYR A 102 5.05 0.85 -19.02
C TYR A 102 5.21 -0.66 -19.20
N ILE A 103 4.63 -1.20 -20.27
CA ILE A 103 4.79 -2.59 -20.70
C ILE A 103 5.22 -2.58 -22.17
N SER A 104 6.15 -3.46 -22.52
CA SER A 104 6.54 -3.70 -23.90
C SER A 104 6.78 -5.19 -24.17
N PRO A 105 6.11 -5.79 -25.17
CA PRO A 105 6.43 -7.14 -25.61
C PRO A 105 7.79 -7.13 -26.32
N ILE A 106 8.63 -8.10 -25.98
CA ILE A 106 9.91 -8.36 -26.64
C ILE A 106 9.68 -9.22 -27.89
N ASN A 107 8.78 -10.21 -27.77
CA ASN A 107 8.33 -11.11 -28.82
C ASN A 107 7.01 -11.78 -28.39
N ASP A 108 6.56 -12.80 -29.13
CA ASP A 108 5.29 -13.50 -28.89
C ASP A 108 5.20 -14.23 -27.53
N ASN A 109 6.33 -14.45 -26.87
CA ASN A 109 6.43 -15.17 -25.61
C ASN A 109 6.91 -14.31 -24.44
N TRP A 110 7.73 -13.29 -24.69
CA TRP A 110 8.38 -12.49 -23.66
C TRP A 110 7.85 -11.07 -23.64
N ALA A 111 7.60 -10.56 -22.43
CA ALA A 111 7.28 -9.16 -22.20
C ALA A 111 8.08 -8.62 -21.01
N TRP A 112 8.41 -7.34 -21.04
CA TRP A 112 8.98 -6.64 -19.91
C TRP A 112 8.13 -5.42 -19.56
N GLY A 113 8.26 -4.94 -18.34
CA GLY A 113 7.59 -3.72 -17.92
C GLY A 113 8.24 -3.11 -16.70
N ILE A 114 7.85 -1.87 -16.42
CA ILE A 114 8.26 -1.13 -15.23
C ILE A 114 7.08 -0.34 -14.70
N GLY A 115 6.89 -0.40 -13.38
CA GLY A 115 5.93 0.42 -12.66
C GLY A 115 6.62 1.36 -11.69
N MET A 116 6.01 2.51 -11.45
CA MET A 116 6.29 3.41 -10.34
C MET A 116 4.96 3.69 -9.65
N PHE A 117 4.81 3.23 -8.41
CA PHE A 117 3.56 3.34 -7.65
C PHE A 117 3.86 3.27 -6.16
N THR A 118 2.85 3.40 -5.30
CA THR A 118 2.97 3.16 -3.87
C THR A 118 2.13 1.98 -3.44
N THR A 119 2.58 1.25 -2.42
CA THR A 119 1.82 0.16 -1.78
C THR A 119 1.51 0.44 -0.33
N TYR A 120 2.20 1.41 0.28
CA TYR A 120 2.08 1.73 1.69
C TYR A 120 2.17 3.24 1.87
N GLY A 121 1.26 3.78 2.67
CA GLY A 121 1.28 5.18 3.04
C GLY A 121 0.21 5.47 4.07
N VAL A 122 0.53 6.38 4.98
CA VAL A 122 -0.41 6.89 5.98
C VAL A 122 0.01 8.30 6.35
N ALA A 123 -0.97 9.16 6.60
CA ALA A 123 -0.77 10.45 7.20
C ALA A 123 -1.84 10.64 8.27
N THR A 124 -1.44 11.07 9.45
CA THR A 124 -2.33 11.55 10.50
C THR A 124 -1.74 12.79 11.13
N ASP A 125 -2.57 13.79 11.34
CA ASP A 125 -2.23 15.08 11.92
C ASP A 125 -3.25 15.37 13.03
N TYR A 126 -2.77 15.43 14.27
CA TYR A 126 -3.60 15.73 15.44
C TYR A 126 -3.13 17.05 16.04
N PRO A 127 -4.02 17.86 16.64
CA PRO A 127 -3.60 19.09 17.29
C PRO A 127 -2.53 18.85 18.37
N ASP A 128 -1.46 19.65 18.40
CA ASP A 128 -0.31 19.42 19.29
C ASP A 128 -0.68 19.39 20.78
N ASP A 129 -1.72 20.11 21.18
CA ASP A 129 -2.14 20.25 22.57
C ASP A 129 -3.20 19.23 23.03
N ILE A 130 -3.50 18.21 22.22
CA ILE A 130 -4.42 17.14 22.62
C ILE A 130 -3.95 16.46 23.90
N SER A 131 -4.94 16.02 24.68
CA SER A 131 -4.72 15.35 25.94
C SER A 131 -4.06 13.96 25.75
N ALA A 132 -4.31 13.30 24.62
CA ALA A 132 -3.69 12.02 24.25
C ALA A 132 -2.39 12.17 23.42
N GLY A 133 -1.70 13.31 23.52
CA GLY A 133 -0.52 13.63 22.70
C GLY A 133 0.65 12.66 22.84
N ASP A 134 0.69 11.84 23.90
CA ASP A 134 1.71 10.80 24.09
C ASP A 134 1.48 9.57 23.20
N MET A 135 0.24 9.38 22.72
CA MET A 135 -0.16 8.28 21.84
C MET A 135 -0.50 8.75 20.42
N ALA A 136 -1.11 9.93 20.30
CA ALA A 136 -1.52 10.58 19.06
C ALA A 136 -0.69 11.84 18.80
N GLY A 137 -0.70 12.33 17.56
CA GLY A 137 0.20 13.35 17.05
C GLY A 137 0.49 13.07 15.58
N ASP A 138 1.57 13.64 15.06
CA ASP A 138 1.90 13.51 13.64
C ASP A 138 2.48 12.15 13.32
N THR A 139 1.90 11.51 12.31
CA THR A 139 2.43 10.26 11.75
C THR A 139 2.39 10.38 10.24
N SER A 140 3.54 10.25 9.59
CA SER A 140 3.65 10.21 8.14
C SER A 140 4.46 8.99 7.73
N LEU A 141 3.96 8.26 6.74
CA LEU A 141 4.72 7.26 6.00
C LEU A 141 4.44 7.50 4.53
N LEU A 142 5.48 7.88 3.80
CA LEU A 142 5.47 7.97 2.35
C LEU A 142 6.32 6.85 1.78
N SER A 143 5.83 6.16 0.75
CA SER A 143 6.65 5.19 0.04
C SER A 143 6.48 5.29 -1.47
N VAL A 144 7.56 5.00 -2.18
CA VAL A 144 7.60 4.90 -3.63
C VAL A 144 8.26 3.59 -4.01
N ASN A 145 7.57 2.80 -4.83
CA ASN A 145 8.01 1.53 -5.35
C ASN A 145 8.30 1.64 -6.84
N ILE A 146 9.53 1.32 -7.23
CA ILE A 146 9.95 1.12 -8.62
C ILE A 146 10.03 -0.38 -8.87
N ASN A 147 9.22 -0.87 -9.80
CA ASN A 147 9.00 -2.30 -9.99
C ASN A 147 9.26 -2.72 -11.45
N PRO A 148 10.52 -3.04 -11.82
CA PRO A 148 10.81 -3.73 -13.07
C PRO A 148 10.35 -5.19 -13.02
N ASN A 149 9.73 -5.65 -14.09
CA ASN A 149 9.17 -6.99 -14.24
C ASN A 149 9.52 -7.61 -15.60
N ILE A 150 9.53 -8.94 -15.63
CA ILE A 150 9.59 -9.74 -16.84
C ILE A 150 8.53 -10.84 -16.80
N ALA A 151 7.99 -11.20 -17.96
CA ALA A 151 7.00 -12.26 -18.08
C ALA A 151 7.28 -13.16 -19.27
N TYR A 152 6.89 -14.42 -19.13
CA TYR A 152 7.05 -15.47 -20.11
C TYR A 152 5.76 -16.27 -20.29
N ARG A 153 5.31 -16.36 -21.54
CA ARG A 153 4.18 -17.18 -21.97
C ARG A 153 4.66 -18.60 -22.25
N ILE A 154 4.25 -19.53 -21.39
CA ILE A 154 4.58 -20.95 -21.49
C ILE A 154 3.75 -21.62 -22.60
N ASN A 155 2.46 -21.29 -22.68
CA ASN A 155 1.57 -21.72 -23.75
C ASN A 155 0.42 -20.70 -23.94
N GLU A 156 -0.50 -20.97 -24.88
CA GLU A 156 -1.60 -20.06 -25.21
C GLU A 156 -2.52 -19.70 -24.03
N LYS A 157 -2.55 -20.53 -22.97
CA LYS A 157 -3.40 -20.33 -21.79
C LYS A 157 -2.61 -19.93 -20.57
N PHE A 158 -1.34 -20.33 -20.47
CA PHE A 158 -0.55 -20.22 -19.25
C PHE A 158 0.68 -19.33 -19.42
N SER A 159 0.84 -18.38 -18.51
CA SER A 159 2.00 -17.50 -18.43
C SER A 159 2.45 -17.30 -16.98
N VAL A 160 3.72 -16.97 -16.82
CA VAL A 160 4.35 -16.66 -15.54
C VAL A 160 5.12 -15.35 -15.65
N GLY A 161 5.32 -14.68 -14.53
CA GLY A 161 6.11 -13.46 -14.48
C GLY A 161 6.72 -13.26 -13.11
N GLY A 162 7.70 -12.37 -13.07
CA GLY A 162 8.35 -11.97 -11.83
C GLY A 162 8.99 -10.61 -11.95
N GLY A 163 9.20 -9.98 -10.81
CA GLY A 163 9.80 -8.66 -10.72
C GLY A 163 10.49 -8.42 -9.41
N ILE A 164 11.18 -7.29 -9.36
CA ILE A 164 11.89 -6.78 -8.20
C ILE A 164 11.19 -5.49 -7.81
N ASN A 165 10.95 -5.29 -6.51
CA ASN A 165 10.42 -4.03 -5.98
C ASN A 165 11.57 -3.28 -5.34
N LEU A 166 11.85 -2.07 -5.79
CA LEU A 166 12.80 -1.16 -5.16
C LEU A 166 11.99 -0.09 -4.45
N VAL A 167 11.99 -0.12 -3.12
CA VAL A 167 11.10 0.71 -2.30
C VAL A 167 11.94 1.76 -1.59
N TYR A 168 11.65 3.03 -1.85
CA TYR A 168 12.04 4.14 -0.98
C TYR A 168 10.91 4.40 0.00
N ALA A 169 11.24 4.63 1.27
CA ALA A 169 10.27 5.02 2.27
C ALA A 169 10.84 6.10 3.18
N GLU A 170 9.98 7.04 3.55
CA GLU A 170 10.24 8.13 4.48
C GLU A 170 9.15 8.10 5.55
N ALA A 171 9.57 8.13 6.81
CA ALA A 171 8.67 8.06 7.95
C ALA A 171 8.99 9.17 8.95
N GLU A 172 7.93 9.82 9.43
CA GLU A 172 7.97 10.82 10.48
C GLU A 172 6.97 10.43 11.57
N LEU A 173 7.38 10.57 12.83
CA LEU A 173 6.56 10.35 14.00
C LEU A 173 6.88 11.39 15.08
N THR A 174 5.92 12.25 15.36
CA THR A 174 6.03 13.23 16.44
C THR A 174 4.93 12.98 17.47
N ARG A 175 5.29 12.94 18.75
CA ARG A 175 4.35 12.88 19.87
C ARG A 175 4.64 13.99 20.85
N HIS A 176 3.58 14.48 21.47
CA HIS A 176 3.60 15.56 22.44
C HIS A 176 3.39 15.02 23.86
N LYS A 177 3.63 15.82 24.88
CA LYS A 177 3.49 15.37 26.27
C LYS A 177 2.03 15.11 26.66
N GLY A 178 1.08 15.81 26.04
CA GLY A 178 -0.34 15.67 26.34
C GLY A 178 -0.65 15.78 27.85
N ALA A 179 -1.53 14.90 28.35
CA ALA A 179 -1.90 14.84 29.76
C ALA A 179 -0.73 14.50 30.70
N LEU A 180 0.42 14.03 30.19
CA LEU A 180 1.62 13.76 30.98
C LEU A 180 2.42 15.03 31.28
N ALA A 181 2.13 16.17 30.67
CA ALA A 181 2.87 17.42 30.84
C ALA A 181 3.20 17.78 32.32
N PRO A 182 2.28 17.63 33.30
CA PRO A 182 2.58 17.94 34.71
C PRO A 182 3.70 17.07 35.32
N LEU A 183 3.96 15.87 34.77
CA LEU A 183 5.05 15.00 35.23
C LEU A 183 6.44 15.54 34.88
N PHE A 184 6.52 16.49 33.94
CA PHE A 184 7.76 17.09 33.45
C PHE A 184 8.03 18.48 34.06
N GLY A 185 7.28 18.88 35.08
CA GLY A 185 7.51 20.10 35.87
C GLY A 185 6.51 21.23 35.60
N SER A 186 6.51 22.22 36.50
CA SER A 186 5.48 23.27 36.61
C SER A 186 5.37 24.26 35.44
N GLY A 187 6.15 24.07 34.37
CA GLY A 187 6.13 24.90 33.16
C GLY A 187 6.02 24.12 31.85
N SER A 188 5.82 22.80 31.91
CA SER A 188 5.61 21.99 30.70
C SER A 188 4.19 22.17 30.16
N SER A 189 4.07 22.30 28.84
CA SER A 189 2.80 22.35 28.11
C SER A 189 2.43 20.96 27.57
N LYS A 190 1.13 20.76 27.26
CA LYS A 190 0.66 19.57 26.53
C LYS A 190 1.32 19.46 25.15
N SER A 191 1.49 20.60 24.48
CA SER A 191 2.10 20.77 23.15
C SER A 191 3.62 20.63 23.12
N ASP A 192 4.29 20.40 24.25
CA ASP A 192 5.73 20.19 24.22
C ASP A 192 6.03 18.82 23.61
N ASN A 193 7.08 18.73 22.78
CA ASN A 193 7.51 17.46 22.22
C ASN A 193 7.91 16.47 23.31
N LEU A 194 7.40 15.24 23.18
CA LEU A 194 7.77 14.08 23.97
C LEU A 194 8.78 13.21 23.20
N ILE A 195 8.50 12.92 21.93
CA ILE A 195 9.40 12.19 21.03
C ILE A 195 9.22 12.71 19.60
N GLY A 196 10.31 12.76 18.85
CA GLY A 196 10.32 12.99 17.41
C GLY A 196 11.25 11.96 16.78
N MET A 197 10.77 11.26 15.76
CA MET A 197 11.54 10.29 14.99
C MET A 197 11.33 10.54 13.51
N GLU A 198 12.43 10.65 12.79
CA GLU A 198 12.46 10.77 11.34
C GLU A 198 13.41 9.71 10.80
N GLY A 199 13.05 9.11 9.66
CA GLY A 199 13.91 8.13 9.01
C GLY A 199 13.56 7.90 7.56
N GLU A 200 14.60 7.75 6.75
CA GLU A 200 14.52 7.35 5.35
C GLU A 200 15.19 5.99 5.16
N THR A 201 14.68 5.18 4.23
CA THR A 201 15.30 3.90 3.89
C THR A 201 15.04 3.48 2.46
N PHE A 202 15.97 2.67 1.94
CA PHE A 202 15.80 1.93 0.71
C PHE A 202 15.74 0.43 1.04
N ALA A 203 14.70 -0.22 0.56
CA ALA A 203 14.52 -1.65 0.66
C ALA A 203 14.31 -2.25 -0.73
N TRP A 204 14.53 -3.56 -0.84
CA TRP A 204 14.17 -4.29 -2.03
C TRP A 204 13.35 -5.52 -1.67
N GLY A 205 12.49 -5.93 -2.60
CA GLY A 205 11.66 -7.12 -2.51
C GLY A 205 11.46 -7.74 -3.88
N TRP A 206 10.56 -8.72 -3.95
CA TRP A 206 10.28 -9.42 -5.20
C TRP A 206 8.80 -9.80 -5.25
N ASN A 207 8.28 -9.94 -6.47
CA ASN A 207 6.93 -10.41 -6.73
C ASN A 207 6.96 -11.45 -7.85
N VAL A 208 6.04 -12.40 -7.79
CA VAL A 208 5.84 -13.42 -8.82
C VAL A 208 4.36 -13.53 -9.14
N GLY A 209 4.07 -13.91 -10.37
CA GLY A 209 2.71 -14.02 -10.88
C GLY A 209 2.56 -15.20 -11.82
N ALA A 210 1.33 -15.71 -11.88
CA ALA A 210 0.92 -16.69 -12.87
C ALA A 210 -0.48 -16.30 -13.39
N LEU A 211 -0.76 -16.61 -14.65
CA LEU A 211 -2.04 -16.37 -15.28
C LEU A 211 -2.39 -17.61 -16.13
N PHE A 212 -3.64 -18.09 -16.02
CA PHE A 212 -4.15 -19.32 -16.65
C PHE A 212 -5.56 -19.14 -17.21
#